data_AF-A0A7C7E436-F1
#
_entry.id   AF-A0A7C7E436-F1
#
_cell.length_a   1.000
_cell.length_b   1.000
_cell.length_c   1.000
_cell.angle_alpha   90.00
_cell.angle_beta   90.00
_cell.angle_gamma   90.00
#
_symmetry.space_group_name_H-M   'P 1'
#
loop_
_entity.id
_entity.type
_entity.pdbx_description
1 polymer ?
#
loop_
_entity_poly.entity_id
_entity_poly.type
_entity_poly.pdbx_seq_one_letter_code
_entity_poly.pdbx_strand_id
1 'polypeptide(L)' 'LRPGDVLSLNTSVNGKIEVMVGDMVKFLGKPGARNKKAAVKITDIIREEED' A
#
# COMPACT_ATOMS: atom_id res chain seq x y z
N LEU A 1 -4.95 -19.94 -11.99
CA LEU A 1 -3.60 -19.49 -11.62
C LEU A 1 -2.77 -20.69 -11.25
N ARG A 2 -1.59 -20.83 -11.83
CA ARG A 2 -0.61 -21.88 -11.58
C ARG A 2 0.69 -21.23 -11.07
N PRO A 3 1.53 -21.97 -10.33
CA PRO A 3 2.84 -21.47 -9.96
C PRO A 3 3.63 -21.01 -11.21
N GLY A 4 4.13 -19.78 -11.18
CA GLY A 4 4.83 -19.15 -12.30
C GLY A 4 3.99 -18.18 -13.13
N ASP A 5 2.68 -18.11 -12.91
CA ASP A 5 1.84 -17.10 -13.56
C ASP A 5 2.24 -15.69 -13.09
N VAL A 6 2.44 -14.77 -14.05
CA VAL A 6 2.73 -13.36 -13.80
C VAL A 6 1.49 -12.53 -14.12
N LEU A 7 1.03 -11.75 -13.15
CA LEU A 7 -0.12 -10.86 -13.30
C LEU A 7 0.35 -9.41 -13.28
N SER A 8 0.01 -8.66 -14.33
CA SER A 8 0.22 -7.21 -14.35
C SER A 8 -0.75 -6.54 -13.37
N LEU A 9 -0.20 -5.69 -12.51
CA LEU A 9 -1.00 -4.84 -11.63
C LEU A 9 -1.29 -3.51 -12.34
N ASN A 10 -2.40 -2.87 -11.97
CA ASN A 10 -2.76 -1.52 -12.40
C ASN A 10 -2.03 -0.42 -11.61
N THR A 11 -1.04 -0.77 -10.80
CA THR A 11 -0.27 0.16 -9.96
C THR A 11 1.12 0.36 -10.53
N SER A 12 1.57 1.62 -10.59
CA SER A 12 2.94 1.95 -10.98
C SER A 12 3.95 1.44 -9.95
N VAL A 13 5.11 0.95 -10.41
CA VAL A 13 6.23 0.52 -9.56
C VAL A 13 6.74 1.63 -8.63
N ASN A 14 6.60 2.90 -9.05
CA ASN A 14 6.98 4.08 -8.28
C ASN A 14 5.77 4.78 -7.63
N GLY A 15 4.59 4.16 -7.73
CA GLY A 15 3.33 4.69 -7.25
C GLY A 15 3.20 4.65 -5.72
N LYS A 16 2.17 5.34 -5.23
CA LYS A 16 1.69 5.13 -3.87
C LYS A 16 0.91 3.82 -3.82
N ILE A 17 0.91 3.18 -2.66
CA ILE A 17 0.08 2.01 -2.35
C ILE A 17 -0.98 2.39 -1.32
N GLU A 18 -2.11 1.69 -1.38
CA GLU A 18 -3.20 1.81 -0.41
C GLU A 18 -2.83 1.13 0.90
N VAL A 19 -3.10 1.78 2.03
CA VAL A 19 -2.94 1.22 3.37
C VAL A 19 -4.31 1.10 4.01
N MET A 20 -4.71 -0.14 4.26
CA MET A 20 -6.01 -0.49 4.81
C MET A 20 -5.94 -0.71 6.32
N VAL A 21 -7.00 -0.32 7.01
CA VAL A 21 -7.26 -0.63 8.43
C VAL A 21 -8.61 -1.34 8.48
N GLY A 22 -8.60 -2.63 8.84
CA GLY A 22 -9.75 -3.50 8.59
C GLY A 22 -10.05 -3.58 7.10
N ASP A 23 -11.31 -3.35 6.73
CA ASP A 23 -11.78 -3.38 5.34
C ASP A 23 -11.79 -1.98 4.67
N MET A 24 -11.22 -0.96 5.34
CA MET A 24 -11.24 0.42 4.87
C MET A 24 -9.85 0.90 4.46
N VAL A 25 -9.72 1.45 3.25
CA VAL A 25 -8.53 2.23 2.85
C VAL A 25 -8.52 3.54 3.63
N LYS A 26 -7.51 3.71 4.50
CA LYS A 26 -7.38 4.89 5.38
C LYS A 26 -6.26 5.84 4.93
N PHE A 27 -5.19 5.29 4.33
CA PHE A 27 -4.02 6.08 3.93
C PHE A 27 -3.47 5.67 2.55
N LEU A 28 -2.68 6.57 1.97
CA LEU A 28 -1.73 6.25 0.91
C LEU A 28 -0.30 6.33 1.45
N GLY A 29 0.59 5.50 0.91
CA GLY A 29 2.00 5.53 1.29
C GLY A 29 2.95 5.03 0.22
N LYS A 30 4.24 5.28 0.44
CA LYS A 30 5.32 4.75 -0.41
C LYS A 30 5.91 3.48 0.20
N PRO A 31 5.98 2.36 -0.53
CA PRO A 31 6.63 1.15 -0.04
C PRO A 31 8.14 1.35 0.08
N GLY A 32 8.76 0.63 1.00
CA GLY A 32 10.20 0.65 1.22
C GLY A 32 10.63 -0.40 2.24
N ALA A 33 11.86 -0.25 2.74
CA ALA A 33 12.42 -1.11 3.77
C ALA A 33 12.95 -0.29 4.95
N ARG A 34 12.66 -0.73 6.17
CA ARG A 34 13.22 -0.18 7.40
C ARG A 34 13.65 -1.32 8.30
N ASN A 35 14.88 -1.27 8.82
CA ASN A 35 15.44 -2.31 9.69
C ASN A 35 15.32 -3.73 9.12
N LYS A 36 15.63 -3.90 7.83
CA LYS A 36 15.52 -5.17 7.08
C LYS A 36 14.09 -5.75 7.01
N LYS A 37 13.07 -4.96 7.30
CA LYS A 37 11.66 -5.34 7.19
C LYS A 37 10.98 -4.47 6.13
N ALA A 38 9.99 -5.05 5.44
CA ALA A 38 9.09 -4.28 4.59
C ALA A 38 8.37 -3.22 5.43
N ALA A 39 8.30 -2.00 4.92
CA ALA A 39 7.70 -0.86 5.59
C ALA A 39 7.02 0.05 4.57
N VAL A 40 6.07 0.85 5.05
CA VAL A 40 5.36 1.84 4.23
C VAL A 40 5.48 3.20 4.92
N LYS A 41 5.93 4.21 4.19
CA LYS A 41 5.90 5.60 4.65
C LYS A 41 4.57 6.22 4.27
N ILE A 42 3.75 6.58 5.25
CA ILE A 42 2.48 7.29 5.00
C ILE A 42 2.78 8.64 4.33
N THR A 43 2.08 8.94 3.25
CA THR A 43 2.18 10.21 2.52
C THR A 43 0.89 11.00 2.53
N ASP A 44 -0.27 10.33 2.62
CA ASP A 44 -1.58 11.00 2.57
C ASP A 44 -2.58 10.25 3.45
N ILE A 45 -3.52 11.01 4.02
CA ILE A 45 -4.66 10.50 4.78
C ILE A 45 -5.88 10.63 3.87
N ILE A 46 -6.62 9.53 3.66
CA ILE A 46 -7.80 9.50 2.78
C ILE A 46 -9.08 9.67 3.58
N ARG A 47 -9.11 9.15 4.81
CA ARG A 47 -10.24 9.30 5.75
C ARG A 47 -9.73 9.68 7.13
N GLU A 48 -10.17 10.83 7.59
CA GLU A 48 -10.20 11.17 9.02
C GLU A 48 -11.47 10.55 9.59
N GLU A 49 -11.36 9.87 10.72
CA GLU A 49 -12.57 9.50 11.49
C GLU A 49 -13.15 10.83 12.00
N GLU A 50 -14.42 11.11 11.68
CA GLU A 50 -15.14 12.18 12.38
C GLU A 50 -15.19 11.79 13.86
N ASP A 51 -14.65 12.67 14.72
CA ASP A 51 -14.46 12.49 16.17
C ASP A 51 -15.70 11.98 16.93
#